data_AF-A0A973BIP8-F1
#
_entry.id   AF-A0A973BIP8-F1
#
_cell.length_a   1.000
_cell.length_b   1.000
_cell.length_c   1.000
_cell.angle_alpha   90.00
_cell.angle_beta   90.00
_cell.angle_gamma   90.00
#
_symmetry.space_group_name_H-M   'P 1'
#
loop_
_entity.id
_entity.type
_entity.pdbx_description
1 polymer ?
#
loop_
_entity_poly.entity_id
_entity_poly.type
_entity_poly.pdbx_seq_one_letter_code
_entity_poly.pdbx_strand_id
1 'polypeptide(L)' 'MANKLKIKKGDIVKIIAGDDKGKTGEVLVSMPASRQVIVKDCKVAKKTVKPDQDKNPNGGFVNKEMPIDISNVVKVEGE' A
#
# COMPACT_ATOMS: atom_id res chain seq x y z
N MET A 1 11.04 18.29 -11.27
CA MET A 1 9.85 17.98 -12.08
C MET A 1 8.92 17.10 -11.26
N ALA A 2 7.69 17.53 -11.01
CA ALA A 2 6.74 16.73 -10.23
C ALA A 2 6.23 15.57 -11.08
N ASN A 3 6.60 14.34 -10.74
CA ASN A 3 6.00 13.14 -11.33
C ASN A 3 4.51 13.12 -10.96
N LYS A 4 3.67 13.44 -11.94
CA LYS A 4 2.21 13.43 -11.78
C LYS A 4 1.74 11.97 -11.70
N LEU A 5 1.48 11.47 -10.49
CA LEU A 5 0.84 10.17 -10.33
C LEU A 5 -0.61 10.25 -10.83
N LYS A 6 -1.02 9.24 -11.60
CA LYS A 6 -2.40 9.10 -12.10
C LYS A 6 -3.37 8.63 -11.01
N ILE A 7 -2.85 8.14 -9.88
CA ILE A 7 -3.59 7.55 -8.77
C ILE A 7 -3.43 8.43 -7.54
N LYS A 8 -4.54 8.76 -6.89
CA LYS A 8 -4.61 9.57 -5.67
C LYS A 8 -4.99 8.69 -4.47
N LYS A 9 -4.83 9.27 -3.28
CA LYS A 9 -5.36 8.68 -2.04
C LYS A 9 -6.89 8.60 -2.14
N GLY A 10 -7.47 7.45 -1.78
CA GLY A 10 -8.91 7.18 -1.83
C GLY A 10 -9.40 6.58 -3.15
N ASP A 11 -8.55 6.42 -4.16
CA ASP A 11 -8.93 5.70 -5.38
C ASP A 11 -9.00 4.19 -5.11
N ILE A 12 -9.96 3.51 -5.75
CA ILE A 12 -10.03 2.05 -5.78
C ILE A 12 -9.13 1.56 -6.92
N VAL A 13 -8.20 0.67 -6.59
CA VAL A 13 -7.26 0.11 -7.55
C VAL A 13 -7.29 -1.41 -7.52
N LYS A 14 -7.06 -2.03 -8.68
CA LYS A 14 -6.87 -3.47 -8.84
C LYS A 14 -5.41 -3.75 -9.14
N ILE A 15 -4.89 -4.79 -8.52
CA ILE A 15 -3.53 -5.27 -8.77
C ILE A 15 -3.53 -6.15 -10.01
N ILE A 16 -2.67 -5.81 -10.96
CA ILE A 16 -2.56 -6.48 -12.27
C ILE A 16 -1.45 -7.54 -12.23
N ALA A 17 -0.41 -7.31 -11.42
CA ALA A 17 0.79 -8.12 -11.37
C ALA A 17 1.33 -8.26 -9.94
N GLY A 18 1.99 -9.39 -9.66
CA GLY A 18 2.54 -9.76 -8.34
C GLY A 18 1.72 -10.84 -7.63
N ASP A 19 2.10 -11.15 -6.39
CA ASP A 19 1.46 -12.19 -5.57
C ASP A 19 -0.02 -11.90 -5.28
N ASP A 20 -0.38 -10.63 -5.17
CA ASP A 20 -1.74 -10.15 -4.89
C ASP A 20 -2.56 -9.87 -6.18
N LYS A 21 -2.18 -10.46 -7.32
CA LYS A 21 -2.86 -10.24 -8.60
C LYS A 21 -4.36 -10.53 -8.50
N GLY A 22 -5.16 -9.59 -8.99
CA GLY A 22 -6.62 -9.69 -9.04
C GLY A 22 -7.33 -9.09 -7.83
N LYS A 23 -6.63 -8.82 -6.73
CA LYS A 23 -7.20 -8.13 -5.57
C LYS A 23 -7.47 -6.66 -5.89
N THR A 24 -8.58 -6.18 -5.35
CA THR A 24 -8.97 -4.77 -5.35
C THR A 24 -8.83 -4.20 -3.96
N GLY A 25 -8.32 -2.98 -3.86
CA GLY A 25 -8.21 -2.28 -2.58
C GLY A 25 -8.19 -0.78 -2.76
N GLU A 26 -8.41 -0.08 -1.65
CA GLU A 26 -8.35 1.39 -1.60
C GLU A 26 -6.92 1.86 -1.37
N VAL A 27 -6.53 2.95 -2.03
CA VAL A 27 -5.22 3.57 -1.83
C VAL A 27 -5.20 4.39 -0.54
N LEU A 28 -4.46 3.92 0.46
CA LEU A 28 -4.29 4.60 1.75
C LEU A 28 -3.34 5.79 1.62
N VAL A 29 -2.24 5.61 0.90
CA VAL A 29 -1.19 6.61 0.72
C VAL A 29 -0.63 6.50 -0.69
N SER A 30 -0.49 7.64 -1.36
CA SER A 30 0.29 7.75 -2.60
C SER A 30 1.61 8.45 -2.31
N MET A 31 2.70 7.91 -2.84
CA MET A 31 4.06 8.44 -2.70
C MET A 31 4.58 8.86 -4.09
N PRO A 32 4.36 10.12 -4.52
CA PRO A 32 4.76 10.60 -5.83
C PRO A 32 6.26 10.59 -6.08
N ALA A 33 7.05 10.83 -5.03
CA ALA A 33 8.50 10.85 -5.11
C ALA A 33 9.06 9.48 -5.53
N SER A 34 8.53 8.41 -4.94
CA SER A 34 9.00 7.03 -5.17
C SER A 34 8.16 6.25 -6.19
N ARG A 35 7.13 6.87 -6.78
CA ARG A 35 6.18 6.24 -7.72
C ARG A 35 5.47 5.01 -7.16
N GLN A 36 5.20 5.02 -5.86
CA GLN A 36 4.62 3.91 -5.12
C GLN A 36 3.29 4.30 -4.48
N VAL A 37 2.44 3.30 -4.24
CA VAL A 37 1.17 3.44 -3.53
C VAL A 37 1.01 2.36 -2.47
N ILE A 38 0.41 2.69 -1.34
CA ILE A 38 0.03 1.72 -0.32
C ILE A 38 -1.45 1.43 -0.52
N VAL A 39 -1.77 0.17 -0.79
CA VAL A 39 -3.14 -0.31 -1.02
C VAL A 39 -3.55 -1.15 0.18
N LYS A 40 -4.78 -0.92 0.66
CA LYS A 40 -5.34 -1.67 1.78
C LYS A 40 -5.43 -3.17 1.47
N ASP A 41 -5.12 -4.01 2.46
CA ASP A 41 -5.21 -5.48 2.41
C ASP A 41 -4.34 -6.14 1.33
N CYS A 42 -3.37 -5.40 0.78
CA CYS A 42 -2.46 -5.89 -0.25
C CYS A 42 -1.01 -5.77 0.23
N LYS A 43 -0.16 -6.72 -0.17
CA LYS A 43 1.27 -6.76 0.15
C LYS A 43 1.55 -6.57 1.65
N VAL A 44 0.87 -7.36 2.48
CA VAL A 44 1.00 -7.31 3.94
C VAL A 44 2.28 -8.02 4.37
N ALA A 45 3.19 -7.28 5.00
CA ALA A 45 4.40 -7.82 5.58
C ALA A 45 4.31 -7.85 7.11
N LYS A 46 4.78 -8.96 7.70
CA LYS A 46 4.89 -9.11 9.14
C LYS A 46 6.17 -8.42 9.61
N LYS A 47 6.06 -7.25 10.23
CA LYS A 47 7.20 -6.52 10.79
C LYS A 47 7.34 -6.85 12.28
N THR A 48 8.50 -7.37 12.66
CA THR A 48 8.86 -7.52 14.07
C THR A 48 9.17 -6.14 14.64
N VAL A 49 8.45 -5.76 15.70
CA VAL A 49 8.63 -4.50 16.41
C VAL A 49 9.20 -4.81 17.78
N LYS A 50 10.32 -4.17 18.11
CA LYS A 50 10.89 -4.25 19.45
C LYS A 50 9.92 -3.62 20.45
N PRO A 51 9.80 -4.18 21.67
CA PRO A 51 8.98 -3.56 22.70
C PRO A 51 9.49 -2.15 22.98
N ASP A 52 8.58 -1.20 22.99
CA ASP A 52 8.86 0.23 23.14
C ASP A 52 7.81 0.83 24.08
N GLN A 53 8.26 1.65 25.03
CA GLN A 53 7.50 1.98 26.25
C GLN A 53 6.24 2.82 25.97
N ASP A 54 6.24 3.60 24.88
CA ASP A 54 5.16 4.53 24.53
C ASP A 54 4.15 4.02 23.50
N LYS A 55 4.55 3.13 22.58
CA LYS A 55 3.69 2.74 21.45
C LYS A 55 3.37 1.25 21.37
N ASN A 56 4.23 0.39 21.92
CA ASN A 56 4.05 -1.07 21.88
C ASN A 56 4.76 -1.74 23.07
N PRO A 57 4.21 -1.63 24.29
CA PRO A 57 4.85 -2.14 25.51
C PRO A 57 5.05 -3.66 25.52
N ASN A 58 4.20 -4.42 24.82
CA ASN A 58 4.32 -5.88 24.72
C ASN A 58 5.21 -6.36 23.57
N GLY A 59 5.72 -5.45 22.71
CA GLY A 59 6.40 -5.81 21.47
C GLY A 59 5.53 -6.70 20.57
N GLY A 60 6.15 -7.35 19.58
CA GLY A 60 5.51 -8.41 18.81
C GLY A 60 5.50 -8.18 17.31
N PHE A 61 4.50 -8.76 16.65
CA PHE A 61 4.38 -8.72 15.21
C PHE A 61 3.29 -7.76 14.77
N VAL A 62 3.67 -6.75 14.02
CA VAL A 62 2.73 -5.80 13.43
C VAL A 62 2.61 -6.13 11.94
N ASN A 63 1.38 -6.33 11.50
CA ASN A 63 1.07 -6.44 10.08
C ASN A 63 1.11 -5.04 9.48
N LYS A 64 1.98 -4.83 8.50
CA LYS A 64 2.13 -3.55 7.81
C LYS A 64 1.98 -3.74 6.32
N GLU A 65 1.10 -2.95 5.72
CA GLU A 65 0.97 -2.89 4.27
C GLU A 65 2.21 -2.25 3.67
N MET A 66 2.75 -2.89 2.65
CA MET A 66 3.96 -2.43 1.97
C MET A 66 3.61 -1.67 0.69
N PRO A 67 4.45 -0.72 0.27
CA PRO A 67 4.25 -0.02 -0.99
C PRO A 67 4.31 -0.96 -2.19
N ILE A 68 3.39 -0.72 -3.12
CA ILE A 68 3.27 -1.35 -4.43
C ILE A 68 3.66 -0.31 -5.49
N ASP A 69 4.36 -0.75 -6.53
CA ASP A 69 4.72 0.13 -7.65
C ASP A 69 3.47 0.51 -8.46
N ILE A 70 3.40 1.76 -8.92
CA ILE A 70 2.26 2.25 -9.69
C ILE A 70 2.04 1.48 -11.00
N SER A 71 3.07 0.84 -11.54
CA SER A 71 2.97 0.06 -12.79
C SER A 71 2.18 -1.24 -12.62
N ASN A 72 2.05 -1.74 -11.38
CA ASN A 72 1.37 -2.99 -11.07
C ASN A 72 -0.09 -2.81 -10.64
N VAL A 73 -0.58 -1.56 -10.63
CA VAL A 73 -1.94 -1.20 -10.21
C VAL A 73 -2.67 -0.46 -11.32
N VAL A 74 -3.96 -0.76 -11.46
CA VAL A 74 -4.88 -0.05 -12.36
C VAL A 74 -6.01 0.55 -11.54
N LYS A 75 -6.39 1.78 -11.84
CA LYS A 75 -7.59 2.38 -11.25
C LYS A 75 -8.82 1.64 -11.77
N VAL A 76 -9.66 1.16 -10.85
CA VAL A 76 -10.95 0.58 -11.21
C VAL A 76 -11.94 1.73 -11.18
N GLU A 77 -12.25 2.29 -12.35
CA GLU A 77 -13.44 3.12 -12.48
C GLU A 77 -14.61 2.16 -12.61
N GLY A 78 -15.47 2.14 -11.58
CA GLY A 78 -16.84 1.69 -11.77
C GLY A 78 -17.49 2.62 -12.78
N GLU A 79 -18.29 2.06 -13.67
CA GLU A 79 -19.13 2.77 -14.64
C GLU A 79 -19.84 3.99 -14.06
#